data_AF-A0A528N038-F1
#
_entry.id   AF-A0A528N038-F1
#
_cell.length_a   1.000
_cell.length_b   1.000
_cell.length_c   1.000
_cell.angle_alpha   90.00
_cell.angle_beta   90.00
_cell.angle_gamma   90.00
#
_symmetry.space_group_name_H-M   'P 1'
#
loop_
_entity.id
_entity.type
_entity.pdbx_description
1 polymer ?
#
loop_
_entity_poly.entity_id
_entity_poly.type
_entity_poly.pdbx_seq_one_letter_code
_entity_poly.pdbx_strand_id
1 'polypeptide(L)' 'RKTASSTHCPYKGDASYWSVLPAAQAGKDAMWAYEQPFDEMIEIRDHGAFYPSKVTIEAKPA' A
#
# COMPACT_ATOMS: atom_id res chain seq x y z
N ARG A 1 -9.53 -4.60 1.69
CA ARG A 1 -9.43 -6.05 1.37
C ARG A 1 -8.16 -6.29 0.57
N LYS A 2 -7.31 -7.24 0.96
CA LYS A 2 -6.11 -7.61 0.18
C LYS A 2 -6.51 -8.19 -1.17
N THR A 3 -5.78 -7.88 -2.23
CA THR A 3 -5.99 -8.41 -3.58
C THR A 3 -4.86 -9.36 -3.98
N ALA A 4 -4.98 -10.00 -5.15
CA ALA A 4 -3.92 -10.82 -5.72
C ALA A 4 -2.86 -9.98 -6.46
N SER A 5 -3.05 -8.67 -6.59
CA SER A 5 -2.11 -7.78 -7.26
C SER A 5 -0.82 -7.68 -6.43
N SER A 6 0.33 -7.76 -7.10
CA SER A 6 1.65 -7.55 -6.53
C SER A 6 2.58 -6.88 -7.53
N THR A 7 3.55 -6.11 -7.04
CA THR A 7 4.64 -5.56 -7.85
C THR A 7 5.98 -5.77 -7.16
N HIS A 8 7.03 -6.00 -7.95
CA HIS A 8 8.38 -6.19 -7.43
C HIS A 8 9.19 -4.89 -7.49
N CYS A 9 9.79 -4.50 -6.36
CA CYS A 9 10.77 -3.42 -6.29
C CYS A 9 12.14 -4.02 -5.93
N PRO A 10 13.19 -3.78 -6.76
CA PRO A 10 14.52 -4.37 -6.53
C PRO A 10 15.23 -3.86 -5.27
N TYR A 11 14.68 -2.85 -4.60
CA TYR A 11 15.23 -2.27 -3.37
C TYR A 11 14.38 -2.54 -2.13
N LYS A 12 13.11 -2.91 -2.29
CA LYS A 12 12.15 -2.98 -1.18
C LYS A 12 11.46 -4.33 -1.05
N GLY A 13 11.62 -5.23 -2.02
CA GLY A 13 10.90 -6.50 -2.09
C GLY A 13 9.56 -6.38 -2.82
N ASP A 14 8.62 -7.23 -2.45
CA ASP A 14 7.32 -7.34 -3.13
C ASP A 14 6.23 -6.53 -2.40
N ALA A 15 5.57 -5.64 -3.15
CA ALA A 15 4.45 -4.86 -2.66
C ALA A 15 3.15 -5.63 -2.88
N SER A 16 2.40 -5.83 -1.79
CA SER A 16 1.02 -6.31 -1.82
C SER A 16 0.04 -5.13 -1.96
N TYR A 17 -1.16 -5.37 -2.50
CA TYR A 17 -2.18 -4.32 -2.70
C TYR A 17 -3.50 -4.61 -1.99
N TRP A 18 -4.19 -3.52 -1.61
CA TRP A 18 -5.50 -3.56 -0.98
C TRP A 18 -6.49 -2.63 -1.70
N SER A 19 -7.73 -3.12 -1.81
CA SER A 19 -8.86 -2.36 -2.35
C SER A 19 -9.84 -1.91 -1.27
N VAL A 20 -10.40 -0.71 -1.45
CA VAL A 20 -11.48 -0.12 -0.64
C VAL A 20 -12.81 -0.56 -1.21
N LEU A 21 -13.51 -1.47 -0.53
CA LEU A 21 -14.71 -2.13 -1.07
C LEU A 21 -15.87 -1.19 -1.39
N PRO A 22 -16.22 -0.19 -0.55
CA PRO A 22 -17.32 0.71 -0.85
C PRO A 22 -17.09 1.59 -2.08
N ALA A 23 -15.82 1.79 -2.47
CA ALA A 23 -15.42 2.67 -3.57
C ALA A 23 -15.33 1.95 -4.93
N ALA A 24 -15.73 0.68 -5.02
CA ALA A 24 -15.72 -0.13 -6.24
C ALA A 24 -14.40 0.03 -7.03
N GLN A 25 -14.49 0.43 -8.31
CA GLN A 25 -13.32 0.59 -9.17
C GLN A 25 -12.41 1.75 -8.74
N ALA A 26 -12.96 2.83 -8.19
CA ALA A 26 -12.17 3.95 -7.69
C ALA A 26 -11.29 3.55 -6.48
N GLY A 27 -11.78 2.59 -5.68
CA GLY A 27 -11.04 2.01 -4.56
C GLY A 27 -10.13 0.85 -4.91
N LYS A 28 -10.05 0.42 -6.17
CA LYS A 28 -9.24 -0.74 -6.57
C LYS A 28 -7.77 -0.44 -6.36
N ASP A 29 -7.08 -1.30 -5.61
CA ASP A 29 -5.63 -1.24 -5.36
C ASP A 29 -5.19 0.20 -5.00
N ALA A 30 -5.88 0.79 -4.01
CA ALA A 30 -5.69 2.16 -3.57
C ALA A 30 -4.58 2.32 -2.52
N MET A 31 -4.24 1.22 -1.85
CA MET A 31 -3.21 1.12 -0.82
C MET A 31 -2.26 -0.02 -1.17
N TRP A 32 -0.98 0.13 -0.88
CA TRP A 32 0.03 -0.92 -0.98
C TRP A 32 0.94 -0.92 0.24
N ALA A 33 1.56 -2.06 0.50
CA ALA A 33 2.50 -2.26 1.60
C ALA A 33 3.54 -3.32 1.20
N TYR A 34 4.73 -3.21 1.77
CA TYR A 34 5.75 -4.25 1.71
C TYR A 34 5.63 -5.07 3.00
N GLU A 35 4.93 -6.21 2.94
CA GLU A 35 4.73 -7.08 4.12
C GLU A 35 6.00 -7.84 4.51
N GLN A 36 6.87 -8.09 3.53
CA GLN A 36 8.17 -8.73 3.70
C GLN A 36 9.22 -7.90 2.96
N PRO A 37 9.56 -6.69 3.46
CA PRO A 37 10.58 -5.88 2.83
C PRO A 37 11.96 -6.51 3.04
N PHE A 38 12.93 -6.11 2.22
CA PHE A 38 14.34 -6.44 2.48
C PHE A 38 14.82 -5.85 3.81
N ASP A 39 15.85 -6.45 4.40
CA ASP A 39 16.36 -6.12 5.73
C ASP A 39 16.72 -4.63 5.86
N GLU A 40 17.27 -4.03 4.81
CA GLU A 40 17.61 -2.60 4.74
C GLU A 40 16.38 -1.68 4.81
N MET A 41 15.19 -2.20 4.55
CA MET A 41 13.91 -1.48 4.54
C MET A 41 12.94 -2.02 5.60
N ILE A 42 13.43 -2.72 6.63
CA ILE A 42 12.56 -3.35 7.64
C ILE A 42 11.68 -2.33 8.40
N GLU A 43 12.10 -1.06 8.46
CA GLU A 43 11.35 0.01 9.11
C GLU A 43 9.99 0.28 8.46
N ILE A 44 9.83 -0.02 7.17
CA ILE A 44 8.54 0.15 6.46
C ILE A 44 7.67 -1.12 6.52
N ARG A 45 8.13 -2.18 7.19
CA ARG A 45 7.27 -3.33 7.50
C ARG A 45 6.07 -2.85 8.33
N ASP A 46 4.91 -3.44 8.10
CA ASP A 46 3.64 -3.10 8.75
C ASP A 46 3.14 -1.66 8.49
N HIS A 47 3.80 -0.92 7.59
CA HIS A 47 3.36 0.38 7.11
C HIS A 47 2.70 0.27 5.74
N GLY A 48 1.74 1.14 5.47
CA GLY A 48 1.06 1.23 4.19
C GLY A 48 1.19 2.61 3.57
N ALA A 49 1.19 2.64 2.24
CA ALA A 49 1.14 3.86 1.45
C ALA A 49 -0.09 3.85 0.54
N PHE A 50 -0.54 5.04 0.16
CA PHE A 50 -1.76 5.22 -0.63
C PHE A 50 -1.50 5.99 -1.91
N TYR A 51 -2.27 5.70 -2.96
CA TYR A 51 -2.20 6.46 -4.21
C TYR A 51 -2.99 7.76 -4.03
N PRO A 52 -2.35 8.95 -4.05
CA PRO A 52 -3.06 10.22 -3.86
C PRO A 52 -4.08 10.53 -4.97
N SER A 53 -3.96 9.87 -6.12
CA SER A 53 -4.95 9.94 -7.20
C SER A 53 -6.25 9.17 -6.92
N LYS A 54 -6.28 8.33 -5.88
CA LYS A 54 -7.43 7.50 -5.51
C LYS A 54 -8.00 7.84 -4.14
N VAL A 55 -7.24 8.51 -3.28
CA VAL A 55 -7.65 8.88 -1.93
C VAL A 55 -7.17 10.29 -1.56
N THR A 56 -7.89 10.95 -0.67
CA THR A 56 -7.41 12.15 0.03
C THR A 56 -6.65 11.72 1.27
N ILE A 57 -5.45 12.26 1.48
CA ILE A 57 -4.61 11.99 2.65
C ILE A 57 -4.59 13.26 3.49
N GLU A 58 -5.12 13.19 4.71
CA GLU A 58 -5.14 14.29 5.67
C GLU A 58 -4.36 13.89 6.92
N ALA A 59 -3.38 14.70 7.32
CA ALA A 59 -2.72 14.56 8.60
C ALA A 59 -3.35 15.56 9.58
N LYS A 60 -3.95 15.05 10.66
CA LYS A 60 -4.36 15.88 11.79
C LYS A 60 -3.24 15.80 12.83
N PRO A 61 -2.55 16.91 13.14
CA PRO A 61 -1.59 16.93 14.24
C PRO A 61 -2.28 16.42 15.51
N ALA A 62 -1.52 15.67 16.32
CA ALA A 62 -1.97 15.26 17.65
C ALA A 62 -2.09 16.46 18.59
#